data_AF-A0A109DDB0-F1
#
_entry.id   AF-A0A109DDB0-F1
#
_cell.length_a   1.000
_cell.length_b   1.000
_cell.length_c   1.000
_cell.angle_alpha   90.00
_cell.angle_beta   90.00
_cell.angle_gamma   90.00
#
_symmetry.space_group_name_H-M   'P 1'
#
loop_
_entity.id
_entity.type
_entity.pdbx_description
1 polymer ?
#
loop_
_entity_poly.entity_id
_entity_poly.type
_entity_poly.pdbx_seq_one_letter_code
_entity_poly.pdbx_strand_id
1 'polypeptide(L)'
;MITNLTDINKKSFHQESIIGLKKVNCFFGVNGAGKSALANYMLDSDKEHAICFDTKFVENNMLVTDSNDSVVTGVKLKISEQVADQNRIYTLNSQIKDFEKSINDNNQKILQSKNTLYNILNMQLQEARVQFQVNNIHQKTNAKLNPVEALNKWLQESKLTTTIELNNASDINKKIKNLQVNINYQSTILSKIARINFKELKKI
;
A
#
# COMPACT_ATOMS: atom_id res chain seq x y z
N MET A 1 3.68 -5.67 46.34
CA MET A 1 5.02 -5.64 46.97
C MET A 1 4.99 -6.50 48.22
N ILE A 2 5.72 -7.61 48.21
CA ILE A 2 5.79 -8.54 49.34
C ILE A 2 6.67 -7.93 50.43
N THR A 3 6.11 -7.74 51.64
CA THR A 3 6.84 -7.23 52.81
C THR A 3 7.18 -8.32 53.80
N ASN A 4 6.37 -9.37 53.87
CA ASN A 4 6.55 -10.53 54.74
C ASN A 4 6.15 -11.80 53.98
N LEU A 5 6.79 -12.91 54.31
CA LEU A 5 6.38 -14.26 53.94
C LEU A 5 6.09 -15.02 55.21
N THR A 6 4.87 -15.51 55.37
CA THR A 6 4.47 -16.34 56.51
C THR A 6 4.23 -17.77 56.07
N ASP A 7 4.44 -18.70 57.00
CA ASP A 7 4.16 -20.13 56.84
C ASP A 7 4.79 -20.76 55.58
N ILE A 8 6.06 -20.43 55.28
CA ILE A 8 6.78 -21.03 54.16
C ILE A 8 6.95 -22.52 54.42
N ASN A 9 6.23 -23.33 53.65
CA ASN A 9 6.28 -24.79 53.71
C ASN A 9 6.63 -25.37 52.35
N LYS A 10 7.90 -25.23 51.93
CA LYS A 10 8.38 -25.68 50.61
C LYS A 10 9.85 -26.08 50.68
N LYS A 11 10.17 -27.26 50.12
CA LYS A 11 11.52 -27.85 50.10
C LYS A 11 12.15 -27.93 51.49
N SER A 12 13.12 -27.07 51.79
CA SER A 12 13.90 -27.08 53.04
C SER A 12 13.23 -26.30 54.17
N PHE A 13 12.17 -25.54 53.89
CA PHE A 13 11.45 -24.73 54.87
C PHE A 13 10.26 -25.48 55.46
N HIS A 14 10.14 -25.47 56.79
CA HIS A 14 9.07 -26.14 57.54
C HIS A 14 8.35 -25.09 58.42
N GLN A 15 7.35 -24.41 57.85
CA GLN A 15 6.57 -23.37 58.53
C GLN A 15 7.42 -22.18 59.03
N GLU A 16 8.35 -21.76 58.19
CA GLU A 16 9.24 -20.63 58.49
C GLU A 16 8.60 -19.31 58.08
N SER A 17 8.91 -18.22 58.80
CA SER A 17 8.42 -16.88 58.48
C SER A 17 9.58 -15.90 58.30
N ILE A 18 9.54 -15.14 57.20
CA ILE A 18 10.53 -14.11 56.88
C ILE A 18 9.84 -12.76 56.84
N ILE A 19 10.27 -11.86 57.72
CA ILE A 19 9.70 -10.52 57.86
C ILE A 19 10.65 -9.44 57.37
N GLY A 20 10.10 -8.30 56.98
CA GLY A 20 10.90 -7.10 56.68
C GLY A 20 11.53 -7.06 55.30
N LEU A 21 10.97 -7.78 54.33
CA LEU A 21 11.41 -7.75 52.94
C LEU A 21 11.29 -6.34 52.36
N LYS A 22 12.32 -5.95 51.60
CA LYS A 22 12.43 -4.67 50.91
C LYS A 22 12.24 -4.87 49.41
N LYS A 23 12.39 -3.78 48.64
CA LYS A 23 12.32 -3.81 47.17
C LYS A 23 13.42 -4.68 46.55
N VAL A 24 14.59 -4.73 47.20
CA VAL A 24 15.72 -5.57 46.81
C VAL A 24 16.18 -6.31 48.06
N ASN A 25 16.31 -7.63 47.99
CA ASN A 25 16.74 -8.48 49.09
C ASN A 25 17.88 -9.38 48.63
N CYS A 26 18.94 -9.47 49.44
CA CYS A 26 20.08 -10.35 49.18
C CYS A 26 20.16 -11.39 50.30
N PHE A 27 20.13 -12.68 49.93
CA PHE A 27 20.16 -13.78 50.89
C PHE A 27 21.51 -14.51 50.82
N PHE A 28 22.20 -14.57 51.96
CA PHE A 28 23.48 -15.27 52.10
C PHE A 28 23.31 -16.51 52.97
N GLY A 29 24.15 -17.51 52.76
CA GLY A 29 24.11 -18.75 53.53
C GLY A 29 24.96 -19.85 52.88
N VAL A 30 25.24 -20.90 53.65
CA VAL A 30 26.03 -22.06 53.19
C VAL A 30 25.33 -22.84 52.07
N ASN A 31 26.07 -23.71 51.40
CA ASN A 31 25.49 -24.62 50.41
C ASN A 31 24.46 -25.53 51.09
N GLY A 32 23.28 -25.69 50.49
CA GLY A 32 22.16 -26.43 51.08
C GLY A 32 21.27 -25.62 52.03
N ALA A 33 21.59 -24.37 52.38
CA ALA A 33 20.79 -23.53 53.27
C ALA A 33 19.41 -23.08 52.73
N GLY A 34 18.95 -23.63 51.60
CA GLY A 34 17.62 -23.31 51.05
C GLY A 34 17.50 -21.99 50.28
N LYS A 35 18.59 -21.26 50.01
CA LYS A 35 18.57 -19.97 49.28
C LYS A 35 17.74 -20.00 47.98
N SER A 36 18.01 -20.97 47.11
CA SER A 36 17.27 -21.15 45.84
C SER A 36 15.82 -21.57 46.06
N ALA A 37 15.53 -22.31 47.13
CA ALA A 37 14.16 -22.67 47.48
C ALA A 37 13.35 -21.43 47.89
N LEU A 38 13.97 -20.54 48.67
CA LEU A 38 13.35 -19.28 49.09
C LEU A 38 13.14 -18.33 47.91
N ALA A 39 14.17 -18.15 47.07
CA ALA A 39 14.08 -17.30 45.89
C ALA A 39 12.97 -17.77 44.93
N ASN A 40 12.86 -19.07 44.71
CA ASN A 40 11.77 -19.63 43.90
C ASN A 40 10.40 -19.48 44.57
N TYR A 41 10.32 -19.59 45.89
CA TYR A 41 9.07 -19.36 46.62
C TYR A 41 8.59 -17.91 46.48
N MET A 42 9.51 -16.94 46.58
CA MET A 42 9.24 -15.52 46.33
C MET A 42 8.77 -15.29 44.89
N LEU A 43 9.49 -15.86 43.92
CA LEU A 43 9.15 -15.74 42.51
C LEU A 43 7.77 -16.34 42.21
N ASP A 44 7.46 -17.52 42.75
CA ASP A 44 6.17 -18.19 42.55
C ASP A 44 5.00 -17.41 43.18
N SER A 45 5.25 -16.68 44.26
CA SER A 45 4.22 -15.90 44.96
C SER A 45 3.85 -14.61 44.24
N ASP A 46 4.74 -14.04 43.42
CA ASP A 46 4.51 -12.80 42.66
C ASP A 46 5.28 -12.81 41.33
N LYS A 47 4.92 -13.75 40.45
CA LYS A 47 5.63 -14.00 39.17
C LYS A 47 5.68 -12.78 38.24
N GLU A 48 4.68 -11.91 38.32
CA GLU A 48 4.57 -10.75 37.43
C GLU A 48 5.44 -9.58 37.87
N HIS A 49 5.78 -9.47 39.16
CA HIS A 49 6.49 -8.31 39.71
C HIS A 49 7.81 -8.64 40.42
N ALA A 50 8.13 -9.93 40.59
CA ALA A 50 9.38 -10.38 41.20
C ALA A 50 10.40 -10.83 40.13
N ILE A 51 11.65 -10.41 40.29
CA ILE A 51 12.78 -10.84 39.45
C ILE A 51 13.82 -11.49 40.36
N CYS A 52 14.25 -12.71 40.01
CA CYS A 52 15.33 -13.40 40.69
C CYS A 52 16.64 -13.24 39.90
N PHE A 53 17.62 -12.57 40.49
CA PHE A 53 18.98 -12.44 39.93
C PHE A 53 19.85 -13.63 40.35
N ASP A 54 19.55 -14.81 39.84
CA ASP A 54 20.34 -16.02 40.07
C ASP A 54 21.34 -16.29 38.94
N THR A 55 22.12 -17.36 39.07
CA THR A 55 23.08 -17.78 38.03
C THR A 55 22.40 -18.00 36.68
N LYS A 56 21.19 -18.58 36.66
CA LYS A 56 20.45 -18.81 35.40
C LYS A 56 20.01 -17.50 34.75
N PHE A 57 19.59 -16.52 35.55
CA PHE A 57 19.26 -15.19 35.06
C PHE A 57 20.47 -14.54 34.39
N VAL A 58 21.64 -14.61 35.02
CA VAL A 58 22.90 -14.09 34.47
C VAL A 58 23.29 -14.85 33.20
N GLU A 59 23.23 -16.18 33.21
CA GLU A 59 23.54 -17.02 32.05
C GLU A 59 22.65 -16.69 30.84
N ASN A 60 21.33 -16.60 31.04
CA ASN A 60 20.38 -16.38 29.94
C ASN A 60 20.38 -14.94 29.41
N ASN A 61 20.60 -13.96 30.29
CA ASN A 61 20.37 -12.54 29.99
C ASN A 61 21.64 -11.70 29.93
N MET A 62 22.75 -12.16 30.51
CA MET A 62 23.97 -11.34 30.68
C MET A 62 25.24 -12.03 30.15
N LEU A 63 25.22 -13.36 29.96
CA LEU A 63 26.36 -14.10 29.44
C LEU A 63 26.46 -13.92 27.92
N VAL A 64 27.63 -13.46 27.47
CA VAL A 64 28.00 -13.36 26.07
C VAL A 64 28.73 -14.65 25.70
N THR A 65 28.14 -15.47 24.83
CA THR A 65 28.77 -16.68 24.27
C THR A 65 29.55 -16.36 22.99
N ASP A 66 30.17 -15.18 22.90
CA ASP A 66 31.08 -14.90 21.79
C ASP A 66 32.38 -15.64 22.08
N SER A 67 32.50 -16.80 21.46
CA SER A 67 33.59 -17.77 21.55
C SER A 67 34.91 -17.30 20.92
N ASN A 68 35.20 -15.99 20.94
CA ASN A 68 36.43 -15.41 20.42
C ASN A 68 37.13 -14.57 21.50
N ASP A 69 37.79 -15.28 22.42
CA ASP A 69 39.07 -14.98 23.08
C ASP A 69 39.54 -13.51 23.22
N SER A 70 38.64 -12.60 23.53
CA SER A 70 38.98 -11.20 23.78
C SER A 70 38.26 -10.73 25.03
N VAL A 71 39.06 -10.68 26.10
CA VAL A 71 38.89 -9.94 27.36
C VAL A 71 37.54 -9.22 27.45
N VAL A 72 36.61 -9.81 28.21
CA VAL A 72 35.29 -9.26 28.52
C VAL A 72 35.46 -7.86 29.15
N THR A 73 35.33 -6.82 28.33
CA THR A 73 35.43 -5.40 28.71
C THR A 73 34.04 -4.79 28.88
N GLY A 74 33.18 -5.51 29.59
CA GLY A 74 31.88 -4.99 30.01
C GLY A 74 30.75 -6.02 30.00
N VAL A 75 29.85 -5.86 30.97
CA VAL A 75 28.57 -6.56 31.01
C VAL A 75 27.64 -5.86 30.03
N LYS A 76 27.38 -6.46 28.86
CA LYS A 76 26.30 -6.01 27.99
C LYS A 76 24.99 -6.50 28.62
N LEU A 77 24.34 -5.63 29.38
CA LEU A 77 22.95 -5.83 29.78
C LEU A 77 22.15 -6.10 28.50
N LYS A 78 21.59 -7.29 28.30
CA LYS A 78 20.46 -7.44 27.37
C LYS A 78 19.33 -6.61 27.96
N ILE A 79 19.28 -5.35 27.55
CA ILE A 79 18.17 -4.47 27.83
C ILE A 79 16.96 -5.12 27.15
N SER A 80 15.89 -5.32 27.92
CA SER A 80 14.69 -6.07 27.56
C SER A 80 14.07 -5.66 26.22
N GLU A 81 13.21 -6.53 25.67
CA GLU A 81 12.46 -6.36 24.40
C GLU A 81 11.88 -4.94 24.21
N GLN A 82 11.51 -4.25 25.29
CA GLN A 82 10.95 -2.90 25.29
C GLN A 82 11.77 -1.84 24.53
N VAL A 83 13.11 -1.87 24.56
CA VAL A 83 13.92 -0.86 23.84
C VAL A 83 14.08 -1.23 22.35
N ALA A 84 14.12 -2.53 22.03
CA ALA A 84 14.08 -2.99 20.65
C ALA A 84 12.72 -2.66 20.00
N ASP A 85 11.64 -2.81 20.76
CA ASP A 85 10.29 -2.45 20.36
C ASP A 85 10.14 -0.95 20.13
N GLN A 86 10.75 -0.10 20.96
CA GLN A 86 10.69 1.35 20.78
C GLN A 86 11.38 1.80 19.49
N ASN A 87 12.56 1.28 19.19
CA ASN A 87 13.24 1.55 17.92
C ASN A 87 12.43 1.04 16.73
N ARG A 88 11.85 -0.15 16.84
CA ARG A 88 10.98 -0.72 15.82
C ARG A 88 9.74 0.13 15.59
N ILE A 89 9.11 0.65 16.65
CA ILE A 89 7.99 1.59 16.59
C ILE A 89 8.40 2.88 15.88
N TYR A 90 9.57 3.45 16.20
CA TYR A 90 10.06 4.64 15.50
C TYR A 90 10.28 4.40 14.01
N THR A 91 10.90 3.27 13.63
CA THR A 91 11.10 2.90 12.23
C THR A 91 9.76 2.73 11.50
N LEU A 92 8.81 2.00 12.10
CA LEU A 92 7.48 1.80 11.53
C LEU A 92 6.73 3.12 11.35
N ASN A 93 6.78 4.02 12.34
CA ASN A 93 6.15 5.33 12.24
C ASN A 93 6.79 6.21 11.14
N SER A 94 8.10 6.11 10.93
CA SER A 94 8.76 6.79 9.81
C SER A 94 8.28 6.24 8.47
N GLN A 95 8.21 4.91 8.33
CA GLN A 95 7.73 4.26 7.11
C GLN A 95 6.27 4.62 6.80
N ILE A 96 5.42 4.70 7.83
CA ILE A 96 4.02 5.14 7.67
C ILE A 96 3.97 6.57 7.09
N LYS A 97 4.74 7.50 7.65
CA LYS A 97 4.80 8.88 7.13
C LYS A 97 5.28 8.94 5.69
N ASP A 98 6.28 8.12 5.33
CA ASP A 98 6.78 8.04 3.97
C ASP A 98 5.71 7.50 3.01
N PHE A 99 4.94 6.49 3.43
CA PHE A 99 3.82 5.97 2.66
C PHE A 99 2.69 6.99 2.50
N GLU A 100 2.32 7.71 3.57
CA GLU A 100 1.31 8.78 3.52
C GLU A 100 1.70 9.86 2.52
N LYS A 101 2.97 10.29 2.55
CA LYS A 101 3.51 11.26 1.60
C LYS A 101 3.43 10.73 0.16
N SER A 102 3.87 9.49 -0.07
CA SER A 102 3.83 8.85 -1.39
C SER A 102 2.40 8.75 -1.94
N ILE A 103 1.42 8.39 -1.10
CA ILE A 103 0.01 8.33 -1.46
C ILE A 103 -0.49 9.71 -1.88
N ASN A 104 -0.18 10.76 -1.09
CA ASN A 104 -0.60 12.11 -1.41
C ASN A 104 0.00 12.61 -2.73
N ASP A 105 1.29 12.39 -2.95
CA ASP A 105 1.98 12.78 -4.19
C ASP A 105 1.39 12.07 -5.41
N ASN A 106 1.08 10.77 -5.28
CA ASN A 106 0.45 10.00 -6.34
C ASN A 106 -0.99 10.47 -6.62
N ASN A 107 -1.76 10.81 -5.59
CA ASN A 107 -3.10 11.37 -5.77
C ASN A 107 -3.08 12.72 -6.50
N GLN A 108 -2.09 13.58 -6.21
CA GLN A 108 -1.89 14.83 -6.94
C GLN A 108 -1.53 14.58 -8.40
N LYS A 109 -0.63 13.62 -8.69
CA LYS A 109 -0.29 13.23 -10.07
C LYS A 109 -1.51 12.69 -10.82
N ILE A 110 -2.31 11.83 -10.19
CA ILE A 110 -3.56 11.31 -10.79
C ILE A 110 -4.52 12.44 -11.13
N LEU A 111 -4.70 13.42 -10.22
CA LEU A 111 -5.55 14.57 -10.47
C LEU A 111 -5.05 15.41 -11.65
N GLN A 112 -3.74 15.66 -11.73
CA GLN A 112 -3.13 16.36 -12.85
C GLN A 112 -3.34 15.59 -14.17
N SER A 113 -3.09 14.28 -14.20
CA SER A 113 -3.32 13.46 -15.38
C SER A 113 -4.79 13.44 -15.82
N LYS A 114 -5.74 13.40 -14.88
CA LYS A 114 -7.18 13.52 -15.19
C LYS A 114 -7.50 14.87 -15.83
N ASN A 115 -6.98 15.97 -15.27
CA ASN A 115 -7.20 17.30 -15.85
C ASN A 115 -6.59 17.42 -17.26
N THR A 116 -5.39 16.90 -17.47
CA THR A 116 -4.76 16.86 -18.80
C THR A 116 -5.61 16.06 -19.78
N LEU A 117 -6.10 14.88 -19.40
CA LEU A 117 -6.96 14.06 -20.25
C LEU A 117 -8.26 14.81 -20.62
N TYR A 118 -8.90 15.47 -19.66
CA TYR A 118 -10.09 16.28 -19.92
C TYR A 118 -9.81 17.39 -20.94
N ASN A 119 -8.67 18.08 -20.82
CA ASN A 119 -8.28 19.13 -21.75
C ASN A 119 -8.06 18.58 -23.17
N ILE A 120 -7.38 17.44 -23.29
CA ILE A 120 -7.19 16.75 -24.58
C ILE A 120 -8.55 16.40 -25.20
N LEU A 121 -9.46 15.79 -24.44
CA LEU A 121 -10.79 15.45 -24.91
C LEU A 121 -11.57 16.67 -25.41
N ASN A 122 -11.49 17.79 -24.68
CA ASN A 122 -12.14 19.03 -25.12
C ASN A 122 -11.50 19.63 -26.37
N MET A 123 -10.18 19.61 -26.47
CA MET A 123 -9.46 20.09 -27.66
C MET A 123 -9.88 19.30 -28.89
N GLN A 124 -9.88 17.97 -28.80
CA GLN A 124 -10.32 17.07 -29.88
C GLN A 124 -11.79 17.29 -30.27
N LEU A 125 -12.68 17.55 -29.31
CA LEU A 125 -14.06 17.90 -29.62
C LEU A 125 -14.20 19.24 -30.35
N GLN A 126 -13.40 20.24 -29.99
CA GLN A 126 -13.42 21.53 -30.69
C GLN A 126 -12.91 21.39 -32.12
N GLU A 127 -11.82 20.64 -32.32
CA GLU A 127 -11.30 20.30 -33.65
C GLU A 127 -12.37 19.59 -34.50
N ALA A 128 -13.06 18.60 -33.92
CA ALA A 128 -14.14 17.90 -34.60
C ALA A 128 -15.31 18.84 -34.98
N ARG A 129 -15.72 19.75 -34.09
CA ARG A 129 -16.77 20.75 -34.40
C ARG A 129 -16.40 21.62 -35.59
N VAL A 130 -15.14 22.06 -35.65
CA VAL A 130 -14.62 22.85 -36.78
C VAL A 130 -14.60 22.01 -38.06
N GLN A 131 -14.11 20.78 -37.99
CA GLN A 131 -14.01 19.89 -39.15
C GLN A 131 -15.38 19.53 -39.74
N PHE A 132 -16.37 19.24 -38.89
CA PHE A 132 -17.72 18.87 -39.29
C PHE A 132 -18.67 20.06 -39.44
N GLN A 133 -18.21 21.28 -39.14
CA GLN A 133 -19.00 22.53 -39.20
C GLN A 133 -20.30 22.46 -38.37
N VAL A 134 -20.23 21.83 -37.19
CA VAL A 134 -21.38 21.64 -36.29
C VAL A 134 -21.05 22.10 -34.88
N ASN A 135 -22.01 22.77 -34.24
CA ASN A 135 -21.86 23.24 -32.85
C ASN A 135 -22.43 22.27 -31.81
N ASN A 136 -23.23 21.28 -32.24
CA ASN A 136 -24.05 20.45 -31.34
C ASN A 136 -23.32 19.23 -30.76
N ILE A 137 -22.02 19.06 -31.03
CA ILE A 137 -21.24 17.96 -30.45
C ILE A 137 -20.82 18.40 -29.04
N HIS A 138 -21.54 17.97 -28.01
CA HIS A 138 -21.21 18.28 -26.62
C HIS A 138 -20.34 17.20 -25.98
N GLN A 139 -19.58 17.60 -24.96
CA GLN A 139 -18.82 16.66 -24.14
C GLN A 139 -19.76 15.75 -23.33
N LYS A 140 -19.32 14.54 -22.98
CA LYS A 140 -20.09 13.62 -22.13
C LYS A 140 -20.36 14.23 -20.75
N THR A 141 -21.48 13.83 -20.15
CA THR A 141 -21.85 14.21 -18.78
C THR A 141 -20.74 13.79 -17.80
N ASN A 142 -20.44 14.67 -16.85
CA ASN A 142 -19.40 14.48 -15.83
C ASN A 142 -17.97 14.25 -16.35
N ALA A 143 -17.66 14.56 -17.62
CA ALA A 143 -16.32 14.34 -18.17
C ALA A 143 -15.19 15.07 -17.40
N LYS A 144 -15.50 16.19 -16.75
CA LYS A 144 -14.53 16.90 -15.89
C LYS A 144 -14.22 16.13 -14.60
N LEU A 145 -15.22 15.43 -14.04
CA LEU A 145 -15.07 14.64 -12.81
C LEU A 145 -14.46 13.26 -13.11
N ASN A 146 -14.87 12.63 -14.21
CA ASN A 146 -14.38 11.32 -14.63
C ASN A 146 -14.01 11.31 -16.14
N PRO A 147 -12.85 11.86 -16.52
CA PRO A 147 -12.44 11.95 -17.92
C PRO A 147 -12.13 10.59 -18.54
N VAL A 148 -11.73 9.59 -17.75
CA VAL A 148 -11.48 8.22 -18.22
C VAL A 148 -12.78 7.54 -18.67
N GLU A 149 -13.84 7.66 -17.87
CA GLU A 149 -15.15 7.14 -18.24
C GLU A 149 -15.73 7.85 -19.46
N ALA A 150 -15.53 9.18 -19.57
CA ALA A 150 -15.92 9.93 -20.75
C ALA A 150 -15.21 9.45 -22.02
N LEU A 151 -13.89 9.20 -21.95
CA LEU A 151 -13.14 8.61 -23.06
C LEU A 151 -13.68 7.23 -23.45
N ASN A 152 -13.94 6.35 -22.47
CA ASN A 152 -14.49 5.02 -22.74
C ASN A 152 -15.85 5.08 -23.43
N LYS A 153 -16.72 6.02 -23.04
CA LYS A 153 -18.01 6.25 -23.72
C LYS A 153 -17.82 6.69 -25.17
N TRP A 154 -16.88 7.60 -25.44
CA TRP A 154 -16.55 7.98 -26.82
C TRP A 154 -16.04 6.82 -27.66
N LEU A 155 -15.18 5.95 -27.10
CA LEU A 155 -14.66 4.77 -27.78
C LEU A 155 -15.73 3.70 -28.02
N GLN A 156 -16.79 3.65 -27.21
CA GLN A 156 -17.91 2.74 -27.44
C GLN A 156 -18.83 3.22 -28.56
N GLU A 157 -18.99 4.53 -28.73
CA GLU A 157 -19.84 5.09 -29.80
C GLU A 157 -19.24 4.92 -31.20
N SER A 158 -17.90 4.85 -31.32
CA SER A 158 -17.25 4.56 -32.60
C SER A 158 -17.44 3.11 -33.06
N LYS A 159 -17.87 2.20 -32.18
CA LYS A 159 -18.34 0.87 -32.59
C LYS A 159 -19.70 1.04 -33.24
N LEU A 160 -19.68 1.14 -34.57
CA LEU A 160 -20.86 1.10 -35.46
C LEU A 160 -21.80 -0.05 -35.05
N THR A 161 -22.75 0.24 -34.16
CA THR A 161 -23.94 -0.57 -33.91
C THR A 161 -24.96 -0.17 -34.96
N THR A 162 -24.64 -0.45 -36.23
CA THR A 162 -25.60 -0.35 -37.33
C THR A 162 -25.74 -1.70 -38.02
N THR A 163 -26.17 -2.71 -37.26
CA THR A 163 -27.18 -3.61 -37.79
C THR A 163 -28.50 -2.84 -37.83
N ILE A 164 -28.67 -2.01 -38.87
CA ILE A 164 -29.97 -1.43 -39.19
C ILE A 164 -30.82 -2.59 -39.69
N GLU A 165 -31.82 -3.01 -38.92
CA GLU A 165 -32.84 -3.93 -39.42
C GLU A 165 -33.62 -3.22 -40.54
N LEU A 166 -33.40 -3.68 -41.77
CA LEU A 166 -34.06 -3.14 -42.97
C LEU A 166 -35.48 -3.73 -43.06
N ASN A 167 -36.41 -3.18 -42.27
CA ASN A 167 -37.73 -3.77 -42.07
C ASN A 167 -38.75 -3.50 -43.19
N ASN A 168 -38.42 -2.72 -44.22
CA ASN A 168 -39.31 -2.52 -45.38
C ASN A 168 -38.53 -2.21 -46.68
N ALA A 169 -39.14 -2.51 -47.84
CA ALA A 169 -38.53 -2.34 -49.16
C ALA A 169 -38.25 -0.85 -49.52
N SER A 170 -39.00 0.08 -48.93
CA SER A 170 -38.80 1.53 -49.13
C SER A 170 -37.46 1.99 -48.57
N ASP A 171 -37.08 1.51 -47.38
CA ASP A 171 -35.85 1.90 -46.71
C ASP A 171 -34.62 1.26 -47.36
N ILE A 172 -34.77 0.05 -47.92
CA ILE A 172 -33.77 -0.58 -48.81
C ILE A 172 -33.54 0.29 -50.05
N ASN A 173 -34.61 0.74 -50.73
CA ASN A 173 -34.50 1.55 -51.94
C ASN A 173 -33.87 2.93 -51.68
N LYS A 174 -34.21 3.59 -50.56
CA LYS A 174 -33.53 4.83 -50.16
C LYS A 174 -32.03 4.62 -49.94
N LYS A 175 -31.65 3.49 -49.35
CA LYS A 175 -30.25 3.18 -49.10
C LYS A 175 -29.48 2.82 -50.37
N ILE A 176 -30.08 2.06 -51.29
CA ILE A 176 -29.52 1.80 -52.63
C ILE A 176 -29.27 3.13 -53.36
N LYS A 177 -30.24 4.05 -53.32
CA LYS A 177 -30.12 5.35 -53.97
C LYS A 177 -28.98 6.18 -53.36
N ASN A 178 -28.85 6.21 -52.04
CA ASN A 178 -27.74 6.90 -51.37
C ASN A 178 -26.38 6.26 -51.67
N LEU A 179 -26.29 4.93 -51.71
CA LEU A 179 -25.06 4.22 -52.07
C LEU A 179 -24.66 4.49 -53.53
N GLN A 180 -25.61 4.53 -54.46
CA GLN A 180 -25.35 4.90 -55.85
C GLN A 180 -24.85 6.34 -55.98
N VAL A 181 -25.40 7.29 -55.23
CA VAL A 181 -24.91 8.67 -55.19
C VAL A 181 -23.46 8.71 -54.71
N ASN A 182 -23.12 7.97 -53.66
CA ASN A 182 -21.75 7.90 -53.13
C ASN A 182 -20.78 7.25 -54.13
N ILE A 183 -21.19 6.17 -54.79
CA ILE A 183 -20.39 5.51 -55.83
C ILE A 183 -20.13 6.48 -57.00
N ASN A 184 -21.15 7.20 -57.45
CA ASN A 184 -21.02 8.17 -58.55
C ASN A 184 -20.11 9.35 -58.17
N TYR A 185 -20.18 9.81 -56.93
CA TYR A 185 -19.28 10.85 -56.43
C TYR A 185 -17.83 10.36 -56.41
N GLN A 186 -17.58 9.16 -55.87
CA GLN A 186 -16.24 8.57 -55.81
C GLN A 186 -15.67 8.25 -57.19
N SER A 187 -16.49 7.74 -58.13
CA SER A 187 -16.07 7.49 -59.50
C SER A 187 -15.72 8.79 -60.25
N THR A 188 -16.43 9.88 -59.96
CA THR A 188 -16.12 11.21 -60.49
C THR A 188 -14.78 11.72 -59.96
N ILE A 189 -14.47 11.50 -58.68
CA ILE A 189 -13.16 11.84 -58.11
C ILE A 189 -12.07 10.97 -58.74
N LEU A 190 -12.26 9.66 -58.82
CA LEU A 190 -11.29 8.73 -59.40
C LEU A 190 -11.00 9.04 -60.87
N SER A 191 -12.01 9.38 -61.66
CA SER A 191 -11.82 9.78 -63.06
C SER A 191 -11.10 11.12 -63.21
N LYS A 192 -11.31 12.07 -62.30
CA LYS A 192 -10.51 13.31 -62.22
C LYS A 192 -9.05 13.00 -61.89
N ILE A 193 -8.80 12.13 -60.91
CA ILE A 193 -7.44 11.70 -60.53
C ILE A 193 -6.76 10.96 -61.68
N ALA A 194 -7.46 10.07 -62.39
CA ALA A 194 -6.92 9.32 -63.53
C ALA A 194 -6.56 10.22 -64.73
N ARG A 195 -7.19 11.41 -64.86
CA ARG A 195 -6.87 12.41 -65.89
C ARG A 195 -5.68 13.29 -65.53
N ILE A 196 -5.21 13.26 -64.28
CA ILE A 196 -3.99 13.98 -63.89
C ILE A 196 -2.80 13.20 -64.43
N ASN A 197 -2.06 13.81 -65.37
CA ASN A 197 -0.82 13.24 -65.86
C ASN A 197 0.28 13.44 -64.81
N PHE A 198 0.44 12.47 -63.90
CA PHE A 198 1.41 12.52 -62.80
C PHE A 198 2.88 12.72 -63.23
N LYS A 199 3.20 12.62 -64.53
CA LYS A 199 4.52 12.96 -65.06
C LYS A 199 4.78 14.47 -65.12
N GLU A 200 3.75 15.31 -65.22
CA GLU A 200 3.91 16.77 -65.27
C GLU A 200 4.12 17.39 -63.88
N LEU A 201 3.63 16.74 -62.83
CA LEU A 201 3.82 17.18 -61.43
C LEU A 201 5.26 16.97 -60.90
N LYS A 202 6.13 16.27 -61.64
CA LYS A 202 7.55 16.06 -61.30
C LYS A 202 8.50 17.11 -61.92
N LYS A 203 7.98 18.10 -62.66
CA LYS A 203 8.78 19.16 -63.29
C LYS A 203 8.80 20.49 -62.52
N ILE A 204 8.41 20.48 -61.25
CA ILE A 204 8.59 21.61 -60.32
C ILE A 204 9.71 21.25 -59.34
#